data_AF-A0A433EUE1-F1
#
_entry.id   AF-A0A433EUE1-F1
#
_cell.length_a   1.000
_cell.length_b   1.000
_cell.length_c   1.000
_cell.angle_alpha   90.00
_cell.angle_beta   90.00
_cell.angle_gamma   90.00
#
_symmetry.space_group_name_H-M   'P 1'
#
loop_
_entity.id
_entity.type
_entity.pdbx_description
1 polymer ?
#
loop_
_entity_poly.entity_id
_entity_poly.type
_entity_poly.pdbx_seq_one_letter_code
_entity_poly.pdbx_strand_id
1 'polypeptide(L)'
;MLVCTAYFLVPIWWLVVAAAKPDGRITQGAPLWFDDFALVDNITEVLTYRDGVFPRWILNSVAYTGGAALLGTLLAAMCGYALAKYRFPGRETLFNVVLGGVLVPATALALPLFLIF
;
A
#
# COMPACT_ATOMS: atom_id res chain seq x y z
N MET A 1 5.22 -11.50 -23.06
CA MET A 1 5.75 -10.33 -22.33
C MET A 1 4.91 -9.09 -22.62
N LEU A 2 4.90 -8.53 -23.85
CA LEU A 2 4.12 -7.33 -24.18
C LEU A 2 2.61 -7.43 -23.88
N VAL A 3 1.98 -8.58 -24.19
CA VAL A 3 0.56 -8.82 -23.88
C VAL A 3 0.28 -8.78 -22.38
N CYS A 4 1.16 -9.38 -21.56
CA CYS A 4 1.03 -9.36 -20.11
C CYS A 4 1.20 -7.92 -19.57
N THR A 5 2.18 -7.18 -20.08
CA THR A 5 2.39 -5.78 -19.71
C THR A 5 1.15 -4.94 -20.03
N ALA A 6 0.60 -5.06 -21.24
CA ALA A 6 -0.61 -4.36 -21.63
C ALA A 6 -1.78 -4.69 -20.68
N TYR A 7 -1.97 -5.97 -20.35
CA TYR A 7 -3.00 -6.41 -19.42
C TYR A 7 -2.86 -5.77 -18.03
N PHE A 8 -1.65 -5.70 -17.46
CA PHE A 8 -1.42 -5.07 -16.15
C PHE A 8 -1.57 -3.54 -16.17
N LEU A 9 -1.45 -2.90 -17.34
CA LEU A 9 -1.65 -1.46 -17.48
C LEU A 9 -3.12 -1.08 -17.59
N VAL A 10 -4.02 -1.98 -18.00
CA VAL A 10 -5.46 -1.69 -18.11
C VAL A 10 -6.07 -1.12 -16.83
N PRO A 11 -5.91 -1.72 -15.63
CA PRO A 11 -6.49 -1.16 -14.41
C PRO A 11 -5.88 0.19 -14.01
N ILE A 12 -4.59 0.42 -14.32
CA ILE A 12 -3.93 1.71 -14.08
C ILE A 12 -4.52 2.76 -15.01
N TRP A 13 -4.70 2.43 -16.29
CA TRP A 13 -5.36 3.29 -17.26
C TRP A 13 -6.79 3.63 -16.83
N TRP A 14 -7.55 2.63 -16.39
CA TRP A 14 -8.89 2.83 -15.84
C TRP A 14 -8.89 3.80 -14.65
N LEU A 15 -7.91 3.69 -13.74
CA LEU A 15 -7.81 4.60 -12.59
C LEU A 15 -7.54 6.04 -13.01
N VAL A 16 -6.71 6.26 -14.03
CA VAL A 16 -6.46 7.59 -14.62
C VAL A 16 -7.74 8.17 -15.23
N VAL A 17 -8.48 7.35 -15.98
CA VAL A 17 -9.77 7.76 -16.58
C VAL A 17 -10.81 8.06 -15.49
N ALA A 18 -10.91 7.21 -14.47
CA ALA A 18 -11.86 7.39 -13.37
C ALA A 18 -11.58 8.67 -12.58
N ALA A 19 -10.31 8.99 -12.30
CA ALA A 19 -9.92 10.22 -11.61
C ALA A 19 -10.24 11.49 -12.41
N ALA A 20 -10.35 11.39 -13.74
CA ALA A 20 -10.66 12.50 -14.62
C ALA A 20 -12.17 12.71 -14.86
N LYS A 21 -13.03 11.80 -14.39
CA LYS A 21 -14.49 11.90 -14.54
C LYS A 21 -15.14 12.57 -13.33
N PRO A 22 -16.21 13.36 -13.54
CA PRO A 22 -16.97 13.96 -12.43
C PRO A 22 -17.71 12.90 -11.60
N ASP A 23 -18.03 13.27 -10.35
CA ASP A 23 -18.73 12.42 -9.40
C ASP A 23 -20.08 11.90 -9.94
N GLY A 24 -20.36 10.63 -9.65
CA GLY A 24 -21.57 9.93 -10.13
C GLY A 24 -21.50 9.41 -11.57
N ARG A 25 -20.48 9.79 -12.36
CA ARG A 25 -20.31 9.33 -13.76
C ARG A 25 -19.25 8.22 -13.90
N ILE A 26 -18.58 7.81 -12.83
CA ILE A 26 -17.56 6.74 -12.84
C ILE A 26 -18.12 5.42 -13.39
N THR A 27 -19.37 5.08 -13.08
CA THR A 27 -20.06 3.86 -13.53
C THR A 27 -20.87 4.06 -14.82
N GLN A 28 -20.85 5.26 -15.39
CA GLN A 28 -21.63 5.62 -16.58
C GLN A 28 -20.71 5.84 -17.80
N GLY A 29 -21.22 5.53 -19.00
CA GLY A 29 -20.49 5.72 -20.25
C GLY A 29 -19.37 4.71 -20.50
N ALA A 30 -18.37 5.11 -21.29
CA ALA A 30 -17.24 4.25 -21.65
C ALA A 30 -16.26 4.08 -20.47
N PRO A 31 -15.98 2.86 -19.99
CA PRO A 31 -15.15 2.65 -18.79
C PRO A 31 -13.67 2.97 -19.01
N LEU A 32 -13.14 2.79 -20.22
CA LEU A 32 -11.73 2.97 -20.55
C LEU A 32 -11.44 4.27 -21.31
N TRP A 33 -12.42 5.16 -21.40
CA TRP A 33 -12.27 6.41 -22.12
C TRP A 33 -12.86 7.58 -21.35
N PHE A 34 -12.33 8.78 -21.63
CA PHE A 34 -12.79 10.02 -21.04
C PHE A 34 -14.17 10.38 -21.57
N ASP A 35 -15.07 10.77 -20.67
CA ASP A 35 -16.38 11.34 -20.95
C ASP A 35 -16.58 12.42 -19.89
N ASP A 36 -16.62 13.68 -20.32
CA ASP A 36 -16.49 14.91 -19.50
C ASP A 36 -15.24 14.97 -18.61
N PHE A 37 -14.25 15.78 -19.01
CA PHE A 37 -12.98 15.92 -18.31
C PHE A 37 -13.06 16.93 -17.16
N ALA A 38 -13.04 16.44 -15.92
CA ALA A 38 -13.15 17.21 -14.67
C ALA A 38 -11.94 17.01 -13.73
N LEU A 39 -10.78 16.63 -14.27
CA LEU A 39 -9.60 16.27 -13.46
C LEU A 39 -9.15 17.39 -12.50
N VAL A 40 -9.13 18.64 -12.99
CA VAL A 40 -8.68 19.79 -12.19
C VAL A 40 -9.63 20.06 -11.03
N ASP A 41 -10.93 19.95 -11.28
CA ASP A 41 -11.97 20.15 -10.27
C ASP A 41 -11.88 19.04 -9.21
N ASN A 42 -11.76 17.78 -9.63
CA ASN A 42 -11.60 16.63 -8.72
C ASN A 42 -10.35 16.76 -7.84
N ILE A 43 -9.21 17.18 -8.41
CA ILE A 43 -7.98 17.41 -7.64
C ILE A 43 -8.17 18.56 -6.65
N THR A 44 -8.82 19.64 -7.07
CA THR A 44 -9.07 20.80 -6.22
C THR A 44 -10.01 20.46 -5.08
N GLU A 45 -11.05 19.67 -5.33
CA GLU A 45 -11.98 19.19 -4.33
C GLU A 45 -11.28 18.33 -3.28
N VAL A 46 -10.45 17.37 -3.70
CA VAL A 46 -9.66 16.53 -2.78
C VAL A 46 -8.68 17.37 -1.95
N LEU A 47 -8.02 18.36 -2.56
CA LEU A 47 -7.04 19.21 -1.87
C LEU A 47 -7.66 20.25 -0.95
N THR A 48 -8.92 20.65 -1.18
CA THR A 48 -9.66 21.59 -0.32
C THR A 48 -10.58 20.87 0.68
N TYR A 49 -10.76 19.55 0.54
CA TYR A 49 -11.59 18.73 1.40
C TYR A 49 -11.26 18.95 2.89
N ARG A 50 -12.28 19.31 3.68
CA ARG A 50 -12.19 19.59 5.12
C ARG A 50 -10.98 20.47 5.48
N ASP A 51 -10.92 21.65 4.88
CA ASP A 51 -9.84 22.64 5.07
C ASP A 51 -8.45 22.12 4.65
N GLY A 52 -8.41 21.26 3.63
CA GLY A 52 -7.17 20.67 3.11
C GLY A 52 -6.55 19.64 4.05
N VAL A 53 -7.37 18.81 4.68
CA VAL A 53 -6.90 17.71 5.53
C VAL A 53 -6.20 16.60 4.73
N PHE A 54 -6.54 16.43 3.45
CA PHE A 54 -6.05 15.32 2.63
C PHE A 54 -4.51 15.32 2.44
N PRO A 55 -3.83 16.45 2.13
CA PRO A 55 -2.37 16.54 2.16
C PRO A 55 -1.75 16.09 3.49
N ARG A 56 -2.40 16.37 4.62
CA ARG A 56 -1.93 15.92 5.94
C ARG A 56 -2.05 14.42 6.08
N TRP A 57 -3.11 13.80 5.56
CA TRP A 57 -3.24 12.35 5.53
C TRP A 57 -2.14 11.70 4.70
N ILE A 58 -1.85 12.24 3.51
CA ILE A 58 -0.72 11.78 2.69
C ILE A 58 0.58 11.87 3.48
N LEU A 59 0.86 13.01 4.10
CA LEU A 59 2.09 13.20 4.85
C LEU A 59 2.20 12.23 6.03
N ASN A 60 1.10 12.03 6.77
CA ASN A 60 1.05 11.06 7.87
C ASN A 60 1.33 9.64 7.36
N SER A 61 0.71 9.22 6.25
CA SER A 61 0.94 7.89 5.66
C SER A 61 2.38 7.72 5.19
N VAL A 62 2.95 8.72 4.52
CA VAL A 62 4.35 8.69 4.06
C VAL A 62 5.31 8.64 5.23
N ALA A 63 5.11 9.48 6.26
CA ALA A 63 5.97 9.50 7.44
C ALA A 63 5.89 8.17 8.21
N TYR A 64 4.68 7.67 8.43
CA TYR A 64 4.44 6.42 9.14
C TYR A 64 5.04 5.22 8.40
N THR A 65 4.65 5.01 7.13
CA THR A 65 5.13 3.88 6.35
C THR A 65 6.62 4.00 6.04
N GLY A 66 7.12 5.21 5.74
CA GLY A 66 8.54 5.45 5.49
C GLY A 66 9.41 5.13 6.71
N GLY A 67 9.01 5.61 7.90
CA GLY A 67 9.71 5.30 9.15
C GLY A 67 9.67 3.81 9.49
N ALA A 68 8.49 3.19 9.39
CA ALA A 68 8.32 1.76 9.64
C ALA A 68 9.13 0.89 8.65
N ALA A 69 9.14 1.23 7.36
CA ALA A 69 9.89 0.51 6.34
C ALA A 69 11.40 0.64 6.56
N LEU A 70 11.89 1.84 6.89
CA LEU A 70 13.32 2.07 7.15
C LEU A 70 13.80 1.27 8.35
N LEU A 71 13.12 1.41 9.50
CA LEU A 71 13.47 0.73 10.73
C LEU A 71 13.30 -0.79 10.60
N GLY A 72 12.19 -1.23 10.00
CA GLY A 72 11.91 -2.64 9.75
C GLY A 72 12.97 -3.28 8.87
N THR A 73 13.38 -2.61 7.79
CA THR A 73 14.43 -3.12 6.88
C THR A 73 15.78 -3.17 7.57
N LEU A 74 16.13 -2.15 8.36
CA LEU A 74 17.39 -2.11 9.11
C LEU A 74 17.46 -3.28 10.11
N LEU A 75 16.41 -3.48 10.90
CA LEU A 75 16.31 -4.58 11.86
C LEU A 75 16.33 -5.94 11.14
N ALA A 76 15.55 -6.10 10.07
CA ALA A 76 15.51 -7.32 9.28
C ALA A 76 16.88 -7.65 8.67
N ALA A 77 17.62 -6.65 8.17
CA ALA A 77 18.96 -6.83 7.63
C ALA A 77 19.96 -7.28 8.71
N MET A 78 19.93 -6.65 9.90
CA MET A 78 20.80 -7.05 11.01
C MET A 78 20.49 -8.46 11.51
N CYS A 79 19.21 -8.78 11.73
CA CYS A 79 18.78 -10.12 12.16
C CYS A 79 19.09 -11.19 11.09
N GLY A 80 18.82 -10.87 9.82
CA GLY A 80 19.12 -11.73 8.68
C GLY A 80 20.61 -12.00 8.54
N TYR A 81 21.45 -10.98 8.70
CA TYR A 81 22.90 -11.14 8.71
C TYR A 81 23.36 -12.03 9.87
N ALA A 82 22.78 -11.84 11.06
CA ALA A 82 23.13 -12.63 12.23
C ALA A 82 22.83 -14.13 12.03
N LEU A 83 21.63 -14.44 11.50
CA LEU A 83 21.20 -15.80 11.15
C LEU A 83 22.06 -16.41 10.04
N ALA A 84 22.45 -15.63 9.03
CA ALA A 84 23.22 -16.12 7.89
C ALA A 84 24.70 -16.37 8.23
N LYS A 85 25.34 -15.48 8.99
CA LYS A 85 26.80 -15.49 9.19
C LYS A 85 27.25 -16.20 10.47
N TYR A 86 26.50 -16.09 11.56
CA TYR A 86 26.91 -16.66 12.85
C TYR A 86 26.28 -18.03 13.11
N ARG A 87 26.99 -18.84 13.90
CA ARG A 87 26.49 -20.13 14.43
C ARG A 87 26.29 -19.97 15.93
N PHE A 88 25.04 -20.03 16.37
CA PHE A 88 24.67 -19.91 17.79
C PHE A 88 23.59 -20.94 18.13
N PRO A 89 23.49 -21.38 19.39
CA PRO A 89 22.47 -22.34 19.81
C PRO A 89 21.06 -21.76 19.63
N GLY A 90 20.14 -22.51 19.03
CA GLY A 90 18.74 -22.10 18.79
C GLY A 90 18.48 -21.36 17.47
N ARG A 91 19.49 -21.18 16.61
CA ARG A 91 19.38 -20.49 15.31
C ARG A 91 18.27 -21.04 14.40
N GLU A 92 18.20 -22.35 14.25
CA GLU A 92 17.20 -23.02 13.39
C GLU A 92 15.78 -22.84 13.95
N THR A 93 15.61 -22.92 15.27
CA THR A 93 14.31 -22.66 15.91
C THR A 93 13.86 -21.22 15.66
N LEU A 94 14.76 -20.24 15.84
CA LEU A 94 14.45 -18.83 15.58
C LEU A 94 14.05 -18.62 14.11
N PHE A 95 14.79 -19.21 13.18
CA PHE A 95 14.48 -19.14 11.75
C PHE A 95 13.10 -19.73 11.43
N ASN A 96 12.78 -20.90 11.99
CA ASN A 96 11.49 -21.55 11.80
C ASN A 96 10.33 -20.74 12.40
N VAL A 97 10.53 -20.08 13.55
CA VAL A 97 9.51 -19.19 14.15
C VAL A 97 9.26 -17.98 13.26
N VAL A 98 10.31 -17.35 12.72
CA VAL A 98 10.16 -16.24 11.77
C VAL A 98 9.39 -16.68 10.53
N LEU A 99 9.75 -17.83 9.95
CA LEU A 99 9.06 -18.38 8.79
C LEU A 99 7.60 -18.70 9.09
N GLY A 100 7.33 -19.31 10.25
CA GLY A 100 5.97 -19.58 10.72
C GLY A 100 5.15 -18.30 10.91
N GLY A 101 5.76 -17.24 11.43
CA GLY A 101 5.13 -15.93 11.58
C GLY A 101 4.74 -15.29 10.25
N VAL A 102 5.58 -15.42 9.21
CA VAL A 102 5.27 -14.90 7.86
C VAL A 102 4.08 -15.62 7.22
N LEU A 103 3.82 -16.88 7.60
CA LEU A 103 2.69 -17.66 7.12
C LEU A 103 1.37 -17.28 7.82
N VAL A 104 1.41 -16.53 8.92
CA VAL A 104 0.19 -16.09 9.63
C VAL A 104 -0.54 -15.05 8.77
N PRO A 105 -1.81 -15.27 8.42
CA PRO A 105 -2.56 -14.30 7.63
C PRO A 105 -2.79 -13.01 8.44
N ALA A 106 -2.54 -11.86 7.81
CA ALA A 106 -2.70 -10.56 8.45
C ALA A 106 -4.13 -10.33 9.01
N THR A 107 -5.15 -10.95 8.39
CA THR A 107 -6.54 -10.89 8.85
C THR A 107 -6.75 -11.54 10.22
N ALA A 108 -5.99 -12.59 10.57
CA ALA A 108 -6.08 -13.22 11.88
C ALA A 108 -5.55 -12.32 13.00
N LEU A 109 -4.69 -11.36 12.67
CA LEU A 109 -4.12 -10.40 13.63
C LEU A 109 -5.04 -9.20 13.89
N ALA A 110 -6.06 -8.98 13.06
CA ALA A 110 -6.94 -7.80 13.17
C ALA A 110 -7.72 -7.75 14.49
N LEU A 111 -8.31 -8.88 14.91
CA LEU A 111 -9.07 -8.97 16.17
C LEU A 111 -8.18 -8.71 17.41
N PRO A 112 -7.02 -9.39 17.57
CA PRO A 112 -6.09 -9.08 18.66
C PRO A 112 -5.67 -7.61 18.69
N LEU A 113 -5.37 -7.02 17.53
CA LEU A 113 -4.94 -5.62 17.46
C LEU A 113 -6.06 -4.68 17.96
N PHE A 114 -7.31 -4.94 17.59
CA PHE A 114 -8.47 -4.17 18.03
C PHE A 114 -8.76 -4.32 19.53
N LEU A 115 -8.40 -5.44 20.17
CA LEU A 115 -8.60 -5.59 21.61
C LEU A 115 -7.52 -4.90 22.45
N ILE A 116 -6.34 -4.65 21.86
CA ILE A 116 -5.21 -3.99 22.52
C ILE A 116 -5.32 -2.46 22.43
N PHE A 117 -6.08 -1.95 21.45
CA PHE A 117 -6.25 -0.51 21.16
C PHE A 117 -7.71 -0.09 21.28
#